data_AF-A0A9D6MMV4-F1
#
_entry.id   AF-A0A9D6MMV4-F1
#
_cell.length_a   1.000
_cell.length_b   1.000
_cell.length_c   1.000
_cell.angle_alpha   90.00
_cell.angle_beta   90.00
_cell.angle_gamma   90.00
#
_symmetry.space_group_name_H-M   'P 1'
#
loop_
_entity.id
_entity.type
_entity.pdbx_description
1 polymer ?
#
loop_
_entity_poly.entity_id
_entity_poly.type
_entity_poly.pdbx_seq_one_letter_code
_entity_poly.pdbx_strand_id
1 'polypeptide(L)'
;MMIAWILATFVSVVVPRSAAAGERFLAQPKLATDCQSALIAATTPFAQKKLKQLDKCAGAVFKCLQTVAHDFEADVDPVDACLEKASLRCVKATDVITAEEQRLTDAITKGCAALDPADLLRADGVGYELIAPDCLDFGVTLGDTASVAECIVQQHECAIEQIYLAEHPRSGELFDLTNADLGPDSCLDDLGGPGEGVDDVKLGRQVAQCQQGVTNAGGAFVGTKLKSVGRCLGAVFTCVQLAAHDDGTCLAKAQKTCDQAFAAVEKSARTVEPAIGKSCGAIPFDQLAADTGVDYQALIDDETCVDFGVSNIATVPHYAICTYRRAECVSDDIMRFTAPRAEELLALVNRTLPGSFFCVPPDDF
;
A
#
# COMPACT_ATOMS: atom_id res chain seq x y z
N MET A 1 0.18 -34.91 45.79
CA MET A 1 0.19 -33.54 46.34
C MET A 1 1.60 -32.98 46.21
N MET A 2 1.89 -32.25 45.13
CA MET A 2 3.09 -31.43 45.00
C MET A 2 2.67 -30.12 44.34
N ILE A 3 2.73 -29.05 45.14
CA ILE A 3 2.34 -27.69 44.76
C ILE A 3 3.63 -27.02 44.27
N ALA A 4 3.72 -26.77 42.96
CA ALA A 4 4.80 -26.01 42.35
C ALA A 4 4.47 -24.52 42.40
N TRP A 5 5.33 -23.75 43.06
CA TRP A 5 5.27 -22.30 43.19
C TRP A 5 5.75 -21.63 41.90
N ILE A 6 4.89 -20.83 41.26
CA ILE A 6 5.27 -19.94 40.15
C ILE A 6 5.63 -18.57 40.75
N LEU A 7 6.92 -18.22 40.66
CA LEU A 7 7.44 -16.90 40.96
C LEU A 7 7.13 -15.96 39.79
N ALA A 8 6.24 -15.00 40.00
CA ALA A 8 5.98 -13.92 39.05
C ALA A 8 7.11 -12.88 39.14
N THR A 9 8.02 -12.89 38.17
CA THR A 9 8.97 -11.80 37.92
C THR A 9 8.23 -10.61 37.30
N PHE A 10 8.00 -9.57 38.09
CA PHE A 10 7.56 -8.27 37.59
C PHE A 10 8.70 -7.64 36.78
N VAL A 11 8.58 -7.63 35.46
CA VAL A 11 9.40 -6.79 34.58
C VAL A 11 8.87 -5.36 34.74
N SER A 12 9.64 -4.50 35.41
CA SER A 12 9.38 -3.07 35.46
C SER A 12 9.54 -2.49 34.05
N VAL A 13 8.41 -2.24 33.36
CA VAL A 13 8.40 -1.46 32.12
C VAL A 13 8.85 -0.04 32.46
N VAL A 14 10.07 0.30 32.04
CA VAL A 14 10.58 1.66 32.13
C VAL A 14 9.83 2.48 31.08
N VAL A 15 8.79 3.20 31.51
CA VAL A 15 8.12 4.18 30.64
C VAL A 15 9.15 5.28 30.35
N PRO A 16 9.56 5.50 29.09
CA PRO A 16 10.48 6.57 28.77
C PRO A 16 9.90 7.90 29.25
N ARG A 17 10.69 8.64 30.04
CA ARG A 17 10.35 9.99 30.48
C ARG A 17 10.11 10.83 29.23
N SER A 18 8.91 11.41 29.12
CA SER A 18 8.57 12.39 28.08
C SER A 18 9.68 13.44 28.01
N ALA A 19 10.38 13.52 26.87
CA ALA A 19 11.35 14.57 26.60
C ALA A 19 10.71 15.92 26.93
N ALA A 20 11.41 16.74 27.71
CA ALA A 20 10.92 18.03 28.17
C ALA A 20 10.45 18.85 26.95
N ALA A 21 9.24 19.40 27.03
CA ALA A 21 8.51 20.08 25.94
C ALA A 21 9.18 21.38 25.41
N GLY A 22 10.46 21.62 25.70
CA GLY A 22 11.17 22.87 25.45
C GLY A 22 11.82 23.02 24.07
N GLU A 23 12.01 21.93 23.31
CA GLU A 23 12.77 21.99 22.03
C GLU A 23 11.99 21.47 20.81
N ARG A 24 10.65 21.40 20.88
CA ARG A 24 9.81 20.84 19.78
C ARG A 24 9.77 21.67 18.50
N PHE A 25 10.42 22.83 18.46
CA PHE A 25 10.31 23.75 17.35
C PHE A 25 11.58 23.72 16.53
N LEU A 26 11.41 23.43 15.23
CA LEU A 26 12.47 23.56 14.26
C LEU A 26 12.91 25.02 14.16
N ALA A 27 14.15 25.24 13.74
CA ALA A 27 14.60 26.57 13.35
C ALA A 27 13.77 27.13 12.17
N GLN A 28 13.21 26.24 11.34
CA GLN A 28 12.51 26.56 10.10
C GLN A 28 11.15 25.82 9.99
N PRO A 29 10.19 26.06 10.90
CA PRO A 29 8.97 25.25 11.02
C PRO A 29 8.07 25.36 9.77
N LYS A 30 8.12 26.51 9.08
CA LYS A 30 7.40 26.70 7.82
C LYS A 30 7.96 25.84 6.69
N LEU A 31 9.28 25.74 6.56
CA LEU A 31 9.90 24.91 5.52
C LEU A 31 9.65 23.42 5.75
N ALA A 32 9.69 22.97 7.01
CA ALA A 32 9.32 21.61 7.36
C ALA A 32 7.85 21.31 7.05
N THR A 33 6.95 22.26 7.34
CA THR A 33 5.52 22.12 7.00
C THR A 33 5.32 22.02 5.48
N ASP A 34 6.04 22.82 4.69
CA ASP A 34 5.97 22.79 3.23
C ASP A 34 6.52 21.48 2.66
N CYS A 35 7.65 20.98 3.19
CA CYS A 35 8.22 19.68 2.85
C CYS A 35 7.24 18.52 3.15
N GLN A 36 6.73 18.43 4.38
CA GLN A 36 5.77 17.39 4.77
C GLN A 36 4.47 17.44 3.96
N SER A 37 4.00 18.65 3.62
CA SER A 37 2.82 18.83 2.77
C SER A 37 3.06 18.36 1.33
N ALA A 38 4.26 18.60 0.79
CA ALA A 38 4.63 18.16 -0.55
C ALA A 38 4.69 16.62 -0.64
N LEU A 39 5.30 15.98 0.38
CA LEU A 39 5.32 14.52 0.55
C LEU A 39 3.89 13.94 0.52
N ILE A 40 3.03 14.39 1.45
CA ILE A 40 1.64 13.92 1.55
C ILE A 40 0.85 14.12 0.25
N ALA A 41 1.05 15.27 -0.41
CA ALA A 41 0.35 15.60 -1.64
C ALA A 41 0.79 14.75 -2.84
N ALA A 42 2.05 14.28 -2.85
CA ALA A 42 2.61 13.47 -3.93
C ALA A 42 2.31 11.96 -3.78
N THR A 43 2.28 11.45 -2.54
CA THR A 43 2.09 10.01 -2.26
C THR A 43 0.79 9.44 -2.82
N THR A 44 -0.37 10.08 -2.57
CA THR A 44 -1.66 9.50 -2.99
C THR A 44 -1.78 9.41 -4.52
N PRO A 45 -1.48 10.47 -5.30
CA PRO A 45 -1.45 10.37 -6.75
C PRO A 45 -0.50 9.30 -7.27
N PHE A 46 0.72 9.19 -6.72
CA PHE A 46 1.68 8.15 -7.10
C PHE A 46 1.06 6.75 -6.93
N ALA A 47 0.58 6.43 -5.73
CA ALA A 47 -0.01 5.12 -5.43
C ALA A 47 -1.20 4.78 -6.35
N GLN A 48 -2.13 5.73 -6.53
CA GLN A 48 -3.28 5.52 -7.41
C GLN A 48 -2.90 5.36 -8.88
N LYS A 49 -1.84 6.04 -9.32
CA LYS A 49 -1.38 5.96 -10.71
C LYS A 49 -0.64 4.66 -10.97
N LYS A 50 0.28 4.24 -10.10
CA LYS A 50 1.01 2.97 -10.24
C LYS A 50 0.05 1.78 -10.23
N LEU A 51 -0.83 1.65 -9.23
CA LEU A 51 -1.89 0.62 -9.21
C LEU A 51 -2.69 0.56 -10.52
N LYS A 52 -3.09 1.73 -11.03
CA LYS A 52 -3.85 1.80 -12.29
C LYS A 52 -3.03 1.39 -13.52
N GLN A 53 -1.72 1.64 -13.55
CA GLN A 53 -0.88 1.20 -14.67
C GLN A 53 -0.59 -0.29 -14.59
N LEU A 54 -0.37 -0.84 -13.39
CA LEU A 54 -0.25 -2.28 -13.18
C LEU A 54 -1.51 -3.00 -13.72
N ASP A 55 -2.71 -2.56 -13.32
CA ASP A 55 -4.00 -3.09 -13.80
C ASP A 55 -4.18 -2.96 -15.32
N LYS A 56 -3.72 -1.86 -15.93
CA LYS A 56 -3.82 -1.69 -17.39
C LYS A 56 -2.98 -2.69 -18.17
N CYS A 57 -1.82 -3.08 -17.63
CA CYS A 57 -0.96 -4.09 -18.24
C CYS A 57 -1.52 -5.48 -17.93
N ALA A 58 -1.37 -5.95 -16.70
CA ALA A 58 -1.73 -7.30 -16.31
C ALA A 58 -3.22 -7.59 -16.54
N GLY A 59 -4.13 -6.64 -16.25
CA GLY A 59 -5.56 -6.81 -16.55
C GLY A 59 -5.88 -6.91 -18.05
N ALA A 60 -5.06 -6.33 -18.94
CA ALA A 60 -5.22 -6.52 -20.39
C ALA A 60 -4.75 -7.91 -20.83
N VAL A 61 -3.62 -8.39 -20.29
CA VAL A 61 -3.10 -9.74 -20.53
C VAL A 61 -4.09 -10.78 -20.02
N PHE A 62 -4.51 -10.65 -18.75
CA PHE A 62 -5.49 -11.52 -18.12
C PHE A 62 -6.79 -11.59 -18.93
N LYS A 63 -7.29 -10.45 -19.39
CA LYS A 63 -8.49 -10.41 -20.22
C LYS A 63 -8.30 -11.13 -21.56
N CYS A 64 -7.11 -11.10 -22.17
CA CYS A 64 -6.85 -11.89 -23.37
C CYS A 64 -6.99 -13.38 -23.05
N LEU A 65 -6.28 -13.86 -22.04
CA LEU A 65 -6.30 -15.27 -21.62
C LEU A 65 -7.72 -15.77 -21.28
N GLN A 66 -8.50 -14.93 -20.58
CA GLN A 66 -9.81 -15.34 -20.08
C GLN A 66 -10.96 -15.21 -21.11
N THR A 67 -10.81 -14.38 -22.15
CA THR A 67 -11.96 -13.99 -22.99
C THR A 67 -11.81 -14.26 -24.47
N VAL A 68 -10.63 -14.72 -24.89
CA VAL A 68 -10.32 -15.10 -26.26
C VAL A 68 -10.17 -16.62 -26.32
N ALA A 69 -10.87 -17.25 -27.26
CA ALA A 69 -10.71 -18.68 -27.49
C ALA A 69 -9.51 -18.93 -28.40
N HIS A 70 -8.76 -19.99 -28.10
CA HIS A 70 -7.75 -20.53 -29.00
C HIS A 70 -8.38 -20.99 -30.32
N ASP A 71 -7.61 -20.83 -31.40
CA ASP A 71 -7.92 -21.37 -32.72
C ASP A 71 -6.62 -21.88 -33.33
N PHE A 72 -6.28 -23.13 -32.99
CA PHE A 72 -5.04 -23.77 -33.44
C PHE A 72 -4.99 -24.06 -34.95
N GLU A 73 -6.10 -23.85 -35.66
CA GLU A 73 -6.16 -23.95 -37.13
C GLU A 73 -5.88 -22.60 -37.80
N ALA A 74 -5.91 -21.49 -37.06
CA ALA A 74 -5.60 -20.17 -37.59
C ALA A 74 -4.10 -19.99 -37.85
N ASP A 75 -3.76 -19.16 -38.87
CA ASP A 75 -2.37 -18.80 -39.18
C ASP A 75 -1.66 -18.12 -37.98
N VAL A 76 -2.44 -17.42 -37.14
CA VAL A 76 -2.01 -16.83 -35.88
C VAL A 76 -3.10 -17.10 -34.86
N ASP A 77 -2.75 -17.70 -33.72
CA ASP A 77 -3.71 -17.96 -32.66
C ASP A 77 -4.33 -16.62 -32.18
N PRO A 78 -5.66 -16.51 -32.07
CA PRO A 78 -6.32 -15.29 -31.61
C PRO A 78 -5.83 -14.79 -30.24
N VAL A 79 -5.42 -15.69 -29.34
CA VAL A 79 -4.83 -15.36 -28.03
C VAL A 79 -3.48 -14.68 -28.23
N ASP A 80 -2.59 -15.22 -29.06
CA ASP A 80 -1.28 -14.61 -29.38
C ASP A 80 -1.45 -13.21 -29.97
N ALA A 81 -2.37 -13.06 -30.92
CA ALA A 81 -2.69 -11.75 -31.51
C ALA A 81 -3.31 -10.75 -30.51
N CYS A 82 -3.93 -11.25 -29.43
CA CYS A 82 -4.41 -10.43 -28.33
C CYS A 82 -3.25 -10.04 -27.40
N LEU A 83 -2.39 -10.98 -27.03
CA LEU A 83 -1.22 -10.78 -26.19
C LEU A 83 -0.23 -9.78 -26.80
N GLU A 84 -0.01 -9.83 -28.12
CA GLU A 84 0.79 -8.82 -28.83
C GLU A 84 0.24 -7.39 -28.64
N LYS A 85 -1.09 -7.24 -28.64
CA LYS A 85 -1.72 -5.93 -28.38
C LYS A 85 -1.66 -5.55 -26.91
N ALA A 86 -1.69 -6.53 -26.01
CA ALA A 86 -1.56 -6.31 -24.58
C ALA A 86 -0.13 -5.87 -24.22
N SER A 87 0.91 -6.46 -24.82
CA SER A 87 2.30 -6.08 -24.57
C SER A 87 2.57 -4.61 -24.94
N LEU A 88 1.99 -4.11 -26.03
CA LEU A 88 2.06 -2.69 -26.39
C LEU A 88 1.39 -1.76 -25.36
N ARG A 89 0.43 -2.26 -24.58
CA ARG A 89 -0.16 -1.52 -23.47
C ARG A 89 0.73 -1.60 -22.25
N CYS A 90 1.36 -2.75 -22.00
CA CYS A 90 2.31 -2.93 -20.93
C CYS A 90 3.51 -1.99 -21.08
N VAL A 91 4.14 -1.90 -22.25
CA VAL A 91 5.23 -0.93 -22.51
C VAL A 91 4.80 0.51 -22.16
N LYS A 92 3.59 0.92 -22.56
CA LYS A 92 3.07 2.25 -22.23
C LYS A 92 2.75 2.42 -20.74
N ALA A 93 2.38 1.34 -20.07
CA ALA A 93 2.07 1.35 -18.65
C ALA A 93 3.36 1.49 -17.83
N THR A 94 4.40 0.73 -18.16
CA THR A 94 5.72 0.79 -17.51
C THR A 94 6.41 2.14 -17.74
N ASP A 95 6.37 2.68 -18.98
CA ASP A 95 6.82 4.06 -19.25
C ASP A 95 6.16 5.10 -18.35
N VAL A 96 4.86 4.93 -18.07
CA VAL A 96 4.12 5.84 -17.19
C VAL A 96 4.48 5.60 -15.73
N ILE A 97 4.71 4.37 -15.29
CA ILE A 97 5.16 4.06 -13.93
C ILE A 97 6.49 4.77 -13.64
N THR A 98 7.50 4.60 -14.49
CA THR A 98 8.80 5.29 -14.37
C THR A 98 8.64 6.81 -14.35
N ALA A 99 7.72 7.36 -15.16
CA ALA A 99 7.45 8.79 -15.16
C ALA A 99 6.75 9.27 -13.86
N GLU A 100 5.95 8.44 -13.18
CA GLU A 100 5.35 8.79 -11.89
C GLU A 100 6.35 8.64 -10.72
N GLU A 101 7.28 7.68 -10.79
CA GLU A 101 8.39 7.55 -9.83
C GLU A 101 9.27 8.80 -9.86
N GLN A 102 9.68 9.24 -11.05
CA GLN A 102 10.42 10.49 -11.20
C GLN A 102 9.63 11.69 -10.69
N ARG A 103 8.30 11.74 -10.91
CA ARG A 103 7.47 12.84 -10.39
C ARG A 103 7.39 12.85 -8.88
N LEU A 104 7.38 11.68 -8.23
CA LEU A 104 7.44 11.58 -6.78
C LEU A 104 8.79 12.12 -6.28
N THR A 105 9.91 11.66 -6.86
CA THR A 105 11.26 12.18 -6.57
C THR A 105 11.35 13.70 -6.72
N ASP A 106 10.86 14.23 -7.85
CA ASP A 106 10.87 15.67 -8.14
C ASP A 106 10.02 16.45 -7.13
N ALA A 107 8.84 15.94 -6.77
CA ALA A 107 7.96 16.58 -5.81
C ALA A 107 8.60 16.66 -4.41
N ILE A 108 9.26 15.59 -3.97
CA ILE A 108 9.97 15.52 -2.68
C ILE A 108 11.16 16.48 -2.70
N THR A 109 12.02 16.35 -3.71
CA THR A 109 13.23 17.16 -3.85
C THR A 109 12.88 18.65 -3.88
N LYS A 110 11.88 19.03 -4.67
CA LYS A 110 11.42 20.42 -4.76
C LYS A 110 10.76 20.90 -3.46
N GLY A 111 9.90 20.07 -2.86
CA GLY A 111 9.16 20.43 -1.65
C GLY A 111 10.07 20.65 -0.44
N CYS A 112 11.18 19.92 -0.38
CA CYS A 112 12.12 19.93 0.73
C CYS A 112 13.43 20.68 0.42
N ALA A 113 13.60 21.25 -0.78
CA ALA A 113 14.85 21.85 -1.24
C ALA A 113 15.43 22.96 -0.34
N ALA A 114 14.56 23.69 0.37
CA ALA A 114 14.98 24.79 1.24
C ALA A 114 15.22 24.36 2.71
N LEU A 115 14.83 23.14 3.07
CA LEU A 115 15.00 22.62 4.43
C LEU A 115 16.44 22.13 4.62
N ASP A 116 17.02 22.42 5.78
CA ASP A 116 18.32 21.87 6.13
C ASP A 116 18.21 20.34 6.25
N PRO A 117 19.13 19.55 5.65
CA PRO A 117 19.12 18.09 5.79
C PRO A 117 19.07 17.60 7.24
N ALA A 118 19.68 18.32 8.18
CA ALA A 118 19.60 17.98 9.60
C ALA A 118 18.16 18.12 10.14
N ASP A 119 17.41 19.15 9.73
CA ASP A 119 16.00 19.33 10.11
C ASP A 119 15.07 18.29 9.44
N LEU A 120 15.43 17.81 8.25
CA LEU A 120 14.71 16.73 7.56
C LEU A 120 14.87 15.39 8.31
N LEU A 121 16.10 15.08 8.73
CA LEU A 121 16.41 13.80 9.36
C LEU A 121 15.98 13.74 10.84
N ARG A 122 16.25 14.78 11.63
CA ARG A 122 16.05 14.77 13.10
C ARG A 122 14.62 14.36 13.50
N ALA A 123 14.46 13.55 14.55
CA ALA A 123 13.21 12.92 14.98
C ALA A 123 12.12 13.92 15.36
N ASP A 124 12.49 15.05 15.96
CA ASP A 124 11.57 16.15 16.28
C ASP A 124 11.44 17.19 15.14
N GLY A 125 12.12 16.94 14.02
CA GLY A 125 11.94 17.62 12.73
C GLY A 125 10.89 16.98 11.84
N VAL A 126 11.26 16.62 10.60
CA VAL A 126 10.38 15.80 9.74
C VAL A 126 10.41 14.33 10.17
N GLY A 127 11.55 13.87 10.69
CA GLY A 127 11.67 12.62 11.43
C GLY A 127 12.24 11.43 10.67
N TYR A 128 12.90 11.63 9.53
CA TYR A 128 13.40 10.52 8.71
C TYR A 128 14.46 9.64 9.39
N GLU A 129 15.12 10.11 10.45
CA GLU A 129 16.01 9.27 11.27
C GLU A 129 15.27 8.11 11.94
N LEU A 130 13.96 8.24 12.17
CA LEU A 130 13.12 7.19 12.78
C LEU A 130 12.96 5.98 11.87
N ILE A 131 13.08 6.15 10.55
CA ILE A 131 12.91 5.10 9.54
C ILE A 131 14.21 4.81 8.76
N ALA A 132 15.34 5.37 9.20
CA ALA A 132 16.63 5.12 8.59
C ALA A 132 17.02 3.63 8.55
N PRO A 133 16.73 2.80 9.58
CA PRO A 133 16.95 1.35 9.50
C PRO A 133 16.17 0.70 8.37
N ASP A 134 14.89 1.05 8.20
CA ASP A 134 14.06 0.46 7.15
C ASP A 134 14.51 0.89 5.75
N CYS A 135 15.01 2.13 5.60
CA CYS A 135 15.62 2.59 4.34
C CYS A 135 16.88 1.79 3.98
N LEU A 136 17.62 1.30 4.98
CA LEU A 136 18.81 0.48 4.75
C LEU A 136 18.44 -0.91 4.22
N ASP A 137 17.25 -1.42 4.51
CA ASP A 137 16.76 -2.68 3.92
C ASP A 137 16.57 -2.56 2.41
N PHE A 138 16.32 -1.34 1.91
CA PHE A 138 16.33 -1.01 0.48
C PHE A 138 17.72 -0.61 -0.04
N GLY A 139 18.77 -0.72 0.78
CA GLY A 139 20.13 -0.34 0.42
C GLY A 139 20.41 1.18 0.45
N VAL A 140 19.48 1.99 0.96
CA VAL A 140 19.57 3.45 0.96
C VAL A 140 20.04 3.96 2.32
N THR A 141 21.21 4.61 2.35
CA THR A 141 21.67 5.34 3.53
C THR A 141 21.18 6.78 3.50
N LEU A 142 20.35 7.16 4.47
CA LEU A 142 19.81 8.52 4.55
C LEU A 142 20.88 9.54 4.98
N GLY A 143 21.03 10.60 4.19
CA GLY A 143 21.92 11.72 4.51
C GLY A 143 21.44 13.08 4.00
N ASP A 144 20.51 13.10 3.05
CA ASP A 144 20.00 14.30 2.40
C ASP A 144 18.60 14.08 1.79
N THR A 145 18.07 15.11 1.14
CA THR A 145 16.76 15.04 0.50
C THR A 145 16.70 14.01 -0.64
N ALA A 146 17.81 13.77 -1.35
CA ALA A 146 17.86 12.86 -2.48
C ALA A 146 17.75 11.39 -2.01
N SER A 147 18.55 11.01 -1.01
CA SER A 147 18.47 9.69 -0.36
C SER A 147 17.12 9.45 0.32
N VAL A 148 16.50 10.49 0.90
CA VAL A 148 15.11 10.39 1.41
C VAL A 148 14.12 10.11 0.28
N ALA A 149 14.22 10.82 -0.85
CA ALA A 149 13.34 10.60 -1.99
C ALA A 149 13.50 9.19 -2.59
N GLU A 150 14.73 8.71 -2.72
CA GLU A 150 15.06 7.35 -3.19
C GLU A 150 14.41 6.28 -2.29
N CYS A 151 14.62 6.36 -0.97
CA CYS A 151 14.01 5.43 -0.02
C CYS A 151 12.47 5.42 -0.12
N ILE A 152 11.84 6.60 -0.23
CA ILE A 152 10.37 6.70 -0.31
C ILE A 152 9.84 6.09 -1.61
N VAL A 153 10.51 6.35 -2.74
CA VAL A 153 10.08 5.78 -4.03
C VAL A 153 10.16 4.26 -3.97
N GLN A 154 11.29 3.69 -3.54
CA GLN A 154 11.48 2.24 -3.45
C GLN A 154 10.47 1.60 -2.48
N GLN A 155 10.27 2.19 -1.29
CA GLN A 155 9.29 1.65 -0.36
C GLN A 155 7.86 1.74 -0.90
N HIS A 156 7.47 2.87 -1.50
CA HIS A 156 6.12 3.01 -2.04
C HIS A 156 5.90 2.07 -3.22
N GLU A 157 6.90 1.88 -4.08
CA GLU A 157 6.91 0.89 -5.16
C GLU A 157 6.60 -0.50 -4.63
N CYS A 158 7.42 -1.01 -3.70
CA CYS A 158 7.19 -2.32 -3.10
C CYS A 158 5.80 -2.41 -2.47
N ALA A 159 5.41 -1.42 -1.67
CA ALA A 159 4.13 -1.41 -0.98
C ALA A 159 2.94 -1.49 -1.97
N ILE A 160 2.99 -0.72 -3.06
CA ILE A 160 1.93 -0.72 -4.06
C ILE A 160 1.87 -2.06 -4.80
N GLU A 161 3.02 -2.63 -5.14
CA GLU A 161 3.10 -3.93 -5.81
C GLU A 161 2.60 -5.06 -4.92
N GLN A 162 2.90 -5.01 -3.63
CA GLN A 162 2.40 -5.97 -2.64
C GLN A 162 0.88 -5.85 -2.41
N ILE A 163 0.28 -4.67 -2.56
CA ILE A 163 -1.18 -4.52 -2.62
C ILE A 163 -1.71 -5.18 -3.90
N TYR A 164 -1.08 -4.88 -5.04
CA TYR A 164 -1.52 -5.38 -6.34
C TYR A 164 -1.42 -6.91 -6.44
N LEU A 165 -0.35 -7.51 -5.92
CA LEU A 165 -0.14 -8.96 -5.90
C LEU A 165 -1.26 -9.71 -5.17
N ALA A 166 -1.69 -9.21 -4.01
CA ALA A 166 -2.79 -9.84 -3.28
C ALA A 166 -4.16 -9.65 -3.96
N GLU A 167 -4.32 -8.59 -4.76
CA GLU A 167 -5.49 -8.41 -5.62
C GLU A 167 -5.43 -9.32 -6.87
N HIS A 168 -4.22 -9.61 -7.35
CA HIS A 168 -3.94 -10.29 -8.62
C HIS A 168 -2.77 -11.28 -8.46
N PRO A 169 -2.98 -12.49 -7.91
CA PRO A 169 -1.89 -13.44 -7.63
C PRO A 169 -1.06 -13.81 -8.85
N ARG A 170 -1.71 -13.86 -10.02
CA ARG A 170 -1.08 -14.10 -11.33
C ARG A 170 -0.30 -12.91 -11.89
N SER A 171 -0.15 -11.80 -11.16
CA SER A 171 0.41 -10.59 -11.77
C SER A 171 1.81 -10.79 -12.32
N GLY A 172 2.69 -11.51 -11.62
CA GLY A 172 4.06 -11.80 -12.10
C GLY A 172 4.06 -12.51 -13.45
N GLU A 173 3.41 -13.68 -13.52
CA GLU A 173 3.15 -14.43 -14.76
C GLU A 173 2.65 -13.53 -15.91
N LEU A 174 1.69 -12.65 -15.63
CA LEU A 174 1.11 -11.79 -16.66
C LEU A 174 2.09 -10.73 -17.18
N PHE A 175 2.99 -10.21 -16.34
CA PHE A 175 4.07 -9.31 -16.79
C PHE A 175 5.09 -10.09 -17.63
N ASP A 176 5.46 -11.30 -17.20
CA ASP A 176 6.41 -12.18 -17.89
C ASP A 176 5.94 -12.58 -19.29
N LEU A 177 4.66 -12.93 -19.45
CA LEU A 177 4.06 -13.26 -20.75
C LEU A 177 4.21 -12.13 -21.78
N THR A 178 4.36 -10.89 -21.33
CA THR A 178 4.53 -9.73 -22.21
C THR A 178 5.96 -9.16 -22.23
N ASN A 179 6.89 -9.76 -21.49
CA ASN A 179 8.23 -9.24 -21.24
C ASN A 179 8.19 -7.78 -20.73
N ALA A 180 7.21 -7.46 -19.90
CA ALA A 180 7.02 -6.13 -19.38
C ALA A 180 7.91 -5.91 -18.15
N ASP A 181 8.99 -5.16 -18.35
CA ASP A 181 9.96 -4.83 -17.30
C ASP A 181 9.41 -3.72 -16.38
N LEU A 182 9.20 -4.06 -15.09
CA LEU A 182 8.83 -3.10 -14.05
C LEU A 182 10.04 -2.35 -13.47
N GLY A 183 11.26 -2.70 -13.88
CA GLY A 183 12.50 -2.15 -13.38
C GLY A 183 13.18 -3.08 -12.36
N PRO A 184 14.49 -2.87 -12.11
CA PRO A 184 15.28 -3.70 -11.21
C PRO A 184 14.87 -3.57 -9.74
N ASP A 185 14.15 -2.51 -9.40
CA ASP A 185 13.69 -2.21 -8.04
C ASP A 185 12.25 -2.70 -7.80
N SER A 186 11.64 -3.40 -8.76
CA SER A 186 10.33 -4.00 -8.57
C SER A 186 10.38 -5.09 -7.50
N CYS A 187 9.35 -5.10 -6.67
CA CYS A 187 9.16 -6.02 -5.55
C CYS A 187 7.91 -6.89 -5.77
N LEU A 188 7.44 -6.98 -7.02
CA LEU A 188 6.32 -7.80 -7.42
C LEU A 188 6.80 -9.24 -7.60
N ASP A 189 6.42 -10.10 -6.65
CA ASP A 189 6.73 -11.52 -6.74
C ASP A 189 5.92 -12.20 -7.84
N ASP A 190 6.50 -13.22 -8.48
CA ASP A 190 5.78 -14.12 -9.37
C ASP A 190 5.32 -15.34 -8.59
N LEU A 191 4.01 -15.41 -8.32
CA LEU A 191 3.39 -16.57 -7.67
C LEU A 191 3.01 -17.67 -8.69
N GLY A 192 3.31 -17.45 -9.97
CA GLY A 192 3.09 -18.39 -11.05
C GLY A 192 1.75 -18.24 -11.76
N GLY A 193 1.44 -19.27 -12.55
CA GLY A 193 0.30 -19.35 -13.43
C GLY A 193 0.64 -20.19 -14.68
N PRO A 194 -0.36 -20.77 -15.37
CA PRO A 194 -0.09 -21.69 -16.46
C PRO A 194 0.15 -21.01 -17.82
N GLY A 195 0.03 -19.68 -17.93
CA GLY A 195 0.01 -19.00 -19.23
C GLY A 195 -1.35 -19.06 -19.93
N GLU A 196 -2.36 -19.65 -19.29
CA GLU A 196 -3.65 -19.99 -19.90
C GLU A 196 -4.82 -19.47 -19.04
N GLY A 197 -5.99 -19.32 -19.68
CA GLY A 197 -7.25 -18.98 -19.02
C GLY A 197 -8.12 -20.22 -18.80
N VAL A 198 -9.33 -20.02 -18.24
CA VAL A 198 -10.30 -21.12 -18.13
C VAL A 198 -10.87 -21.51 -19.51
N ASP A 199 -11.11 -22.80 -19.73
CA ASP A 199 -11.60 -23.33 -21.02
C ASP A 199 -12.93 -22.71 -21.49
N ASP A 200 -13.86 -22.44 -20.56
CA ASP A 200 -15.14 -21.82 -20.88
C ASP A 200 -15.01 -20.28 -20.92
N VAL A 201 -14.98 -19.71 -22.14
CA VAL A 201 -14.95 -18.26 -22.38
C VAL A 201 -16.05 -17.50 -21.63
N LYS A 202 -17.21 -18.09 -21.37
CA LYS A 202 -18.26 -17.44 -20.58
C LYS A 202 -17.85 -17.32 -19.12
N LEU A 203 -17.28 -18.38 -18.54
CA LEU A 203 -16.70 -18.36 -17.20
C LEU A 203 -15.53 -17.37 -17.15
N GLY A 204 -14.62 -17.40 -18.12
CA GLY A 204 -13.47 -16.51 -18.14
C GLY A 204 -13.86 -15.03 -18.21
N ARG A 205 -14.94 -14.67 -18.92
CA ARG A 205 -15.52 -13.31 -18.84
C ARG A 205 -16.00 -12.94 -17.44
N GLN A 206 -16.56 -13.88 -16.67
CA GLN A 206 -16.96 -13.65 -15.29
C GLN A 206 -15.73 -13.50 -14.38
N VAL A 207 -14.71 -14.34 -14.56
CA VAL A 207 -13.43 -14.27 -13.84
C VAL A 207 -12.76 -12.91 -14.08
N ALA A 208 -12.65 -12.46 -15.33
CA ALA A 208 -12.11 -11.14 -15.67
C ALA A 208 -12.93 -9.98 -15.06
N GLN A 209 -14.26 -10.11 -14.93
CA GLN A 209 -15.10 -9.12 -14.25
C GLN A 209 -14.90 -9.12 -12.74
N CYS A 210 -14.73 -10.30 -12.14
CA CYS A 210 -14.38 -10.45 -10.72
C CYS A 210 -13.08 -9.72 -10.42
N GLN A 211 -12.01 -10.02 -11.16
CA GLN A 211 -10.69 -9.40 -10.98
C GLN A 211 -10.73 -7.87 -11.11
N GLN A 212 -11.40 -7.36 -12.16
CA GLN A 212 -11.60 -5.92 -12.30
C GLN A 212 -12.38 -5.30 -11.12
N GLY A 213 -13.35 -6.04 -10.58
CA GLY A 213 -14.11 -5.66 -9.40
C GLY A 213 -13.24 -5.54 -8.15
N VAL A 214 -12.29 -6.47 -7.97
CA VAL A 214 -11.28 -6.44 -6.90
C VAL A 214 -10.39 -5.20 -7.04
N THR A 215 -9.78 -4.94 -8.21
CA THR A 215 -8.94 -3.75 -8.43
C THR A 215 -9.68 -2.46 -8.08
N ASN A 216 -10.94 -2.35 -8.52
CA ASN A 216 -11.74 -1.16 -8.28
C ASN A 216 -12.05 -0.96 -6.79
N ALA A 217 -12.33 -2.04 -6.06
CA ALA A 217 -12.62 -1.98 -4.64
C ALA A 217 -11.37 -1.61 -3.83
N GLY A 218 -10.25 -2.31 -4.06
CA GLY A 218 -9.00 -2.08 -3.35
C GLY A 218 -8.39 -0.71 -3.67
N GLY A 219 -8.27 -0.35 -4.96
CA GLY A 219 -7.77 0.96 -5.37
C GLY A 219 -8.61 2.14 -4.86
N ALA A 220 -9.94 1.99 -4.74
CA ALA A 220 -10.80 3.00 -4.13
C ALA A 220 -10.57 3.13 -2.62
N PHE A 221 -10.37 2.01 -1.93
CA PHE A 221 -10.06 1.99 -0.50
C PHE A 221 -8.70 2.63 -0.21
N VAL A 222 -7.61 2.17 -0.86
CA VAL A 222 -6.25 2.71 -0.73
C VAL A 222 -6.25 4.22 -1.00
N GLY A 223 -6.84 4.66 -2.11
CA GLY A 223 -6.93 6.08 -2.44
C GLY A 223 -7.68 6.91 -1.40
N THR A 224 -8.75 6.37 -0.80
CA THR A 224 -9.48 7.04 0.27
C THR A 224 -8.66 7.10 1.56
N LYS A 225 -7.96 6.02 1.90
CA LYS A 225 -7.14 5.90 3.11
C LYS A 225 -5.97 6.88 3.08
N LEU A 226 -5.10 6.80 2.08
CA LEU A 226 -3.94 7.66 1.93
C LEU A 226 -4.32 9.15 1.94
N LYS A 227 -5.36 9.52 1.19
CA LYS A 227 -5.87 10.91 1.17
C LYS A 227 -6.40 11.37 2.52
N SER A 228 -7.17 10.53 3.21
CA SER A 228 -7.82 10.91 4.47
C SER A 228 -6.81 11.01 5.61
N VAL A 229 -5.96 10.00 5.76
CA VAL A 229 -4.90 9.96 6.78
C VAL A 229 -3.88 11.07 6.52
N GLY A 230 -3.42 11.24 5.27
CA GLY A 230 -2.54 12.35 4.89
C GLY A 230 -3.11 13.74 5.24
N ARG A 231 -4.42 13.97 5.01
CA ARG A 231 -5.07 15.22 5.42
C ARG A 231 -5.06 15.43 6.94
N CYS A 232 -5.28 14.36 7.72
CA CYS A 232 -5.20 14.42 9.18
C CYS A 232 -3.76 14.76 9.63
N LEU A 233 -2.77 13.99 9.15
CA LEU A 233 -1.36 14.17 9.48
C LEU A 233 -0.87 15.58 9.13
N GLY A 234 -1.18 16.07 7.92
CA GLY A 234 -0.82 17.43 7.51
C GLY A 234 -1.45 18.51 8.42
N ALA A 235 -2.70 18.32 8.86
CA ALA A 235 -3.36 19.25 9.78
C ALA A 235 -2.70 19.25 11.17
N VAL A 236 -2.38 18.08 11.73
CA VAL A 236 -1.71 17.98 13.02
C VAL A 236 -0.29 18.53 12.94
N PHE A 237 0.48 18.14 11.92
CA PHE A 237 1.85 18.62 11.72
C PHE A 237 1.91 20.14 11.60
N THR A 238 1.00 20.73 10.81
CA THR A 238 0.87 22.19 10.69
C THR A 238 0.62 22.84 12.05
N CYS A 239 -0.24 22.25 12.89
CA CYS A 239 -0.49 22.78 14.23
C CYS A 239 0.75 22.70 15.13
N VAL A 240 1.44 21.56 15.15
CA VAL A 240 2.63 21.36 15.99
C VAL A 240 3.76 22.30 15.58
N GLN A 241 3.93 22.55 14.28
CA GLN A 241 5.03 23.37 13.77
C GLN A 241 4.74 24.88 13.80
N LEU A 242 3.52 25.30 13.46
CA LEU A 242 3.22 26.72 13.21
C LEU A 242 2.39 27.40 14.29
N ALA A 243 1.72 26.66 15.17
CA ALA A 243 0.96 27.28 16.25
C ALA A 243 1.90 27.73 17.38
N ALA A 244 1.54 28.83 18.04
CA ALA A 244 2.21 29.21 19.28
C ALA A 244 2.01 28.11 20.34
N HIS A 245 3.04 27.90 21.18
CA HIS A 245 2.98 26.97 22.31
C HIS A 245 1.64 27.13 23.06
N ASP A 246 0.89 26.03 23.21
CA ASP A 246 -0.38 25.93 23.93
C ASP A 246 -1.66 26.44 23.24
N ASP A 247 -1.67 26.64 21.92
CA ASP A 247 -2.96 26.83 21.22
C ASP A 247 -3.71 25.51 21.07
N GLY A 248 -4.30 25.05 22.18
CA GLY A 248 -5.23 23.90 22.20
C GLY A 248 -6.37 24.04 21.20
N THR A 249 -6.66 25.26 20.71
CA THR A 249 -7.61 25.51 19.62
C THR A 249 -7.14 24.92 18.30
N CYS A 250 -5.84 24.97 17.99
CA CYS A 250 -5.29 24.39 16.77
C CYS A 250 -5.45 22.87 16.77
N LEU A 251 -4.97 22.20 17.82
CA LEU A 251 -5.11 20.75 17.95
C LEU A 251 -6.58 20.31 17.99
N ALA A 252 -7.47 21.08 18.63
CA ALA A 252 -8.90 20.78 18.60
C ALA A 252 -9.52 20.88 17.19
N LYS A 253 -8.99 21.75 16.31
CA LYS A 253 -9.39 21.79 14.89
C LYS A 253 -8.80 20.63 14.10
N ALA A 254 -7.52 20.32 14.31
CA ALA A 254 -6.86 19.18 13.68
C ALA A 254 -7.57 17.86 14.05
N GLN A 255 -7.94 17.68 15.33
CA GLN A 255 -8.76 16.57 15.82
C GLN A 255 -10.03 16.39 14.98
N LYS A 256 -10.80 17.46 14.74
CA LYS A 256 -12.04 17.37 13.94
C LYS A 256 -11.76 16.91 12.51
N THR A 257 -10.67 17.39 11.90
CA THR A 257 -10.23 16.94 10.58
C THR A 257 -9.87 15.45 10.58
N CYS A 258 -9.18 14.99 11.63
CA CYS A 258 -8.83 13.60 11.84
C CYS A 258 -10.06 12.72 12.07
N ASP A 259 -11.01 13.14 12.91
CA ASP A 259 -12.25 12.41 13.14
C ASP A 259 -13.03 12.19 11.84
N GLN A 260 -13.12 13.23 10.99
CA GLN A 260 -13.73 13.12 9.68
C GLN A 260 -12.94 12.22 8.72
N ALA A 261 -11.61 12.26 8.78
CA ALA A 261 -10.74 11.41 7.98
C ALA A 261 -10.94 9.93 8.32
N PHE A 262 -10.83 9.57 9.59
CA PHE A 262 -10.99 8.19 10.05
C PHE A 262 -12.42 7.67 9.83
N ALA A 263 -13.45 8.51 10.00
CA ALA A 263 -14.82 8.15 9.63
C ALA A 263 -14.98 7.86 8.13
N ALA A 264 -14.25 8.58 7.27
CA ALA A 264 -14.26 8.32 5.82
C ALA A 264 -13.54 7.00 5.48
N VAL A 265 -12.42 6.70 6.15
CA VAL A 265 -11.71 5.42 6.00
C VAL A 265 -12.59 4.25 6.44
N GLU A 266 -13.20 4.33 7.62
CA GLU A 266 -14.11 3.29 8.13
C GLU A 266 -15.30 3.06 7.19
N LYS A 267 -15.89 4.15 6.68
CA LYS A 267 -16.96 4.05 5.69
C LYS A 267 -16.50 3.35 4.42
N SER A 268 -15.29 3.65 3.93
CA SER A 268 -14.71 3.03 2.73
C SER A 268 -14.41 1.54 2.96
N ALA A 269 -13.81 1.19 4.09
CA ALA A 269 -13.52 -0.19 4.50
C ALA A 269 -14.76 -1.08 4.45
N ARG A 270 -15.90 -0.58 4.97
CA ARG A 270 -17.19 -1.29 4.95
C ARG A 270 -17.75 -1.58 3.55
N THR A 271 -17.17 -1.00 2.49
CA THR A 271 -17.62 -1.22 1.11
C THR A 271 -16.78 -2.25 0.35
N VAL A 272 -15.59 -2.61 0.84
CA VAL A 272 -14.66 -3.50 0.11
C VAL A 272 -15.25 -4.90 -0.04
N GLU A 273 -15.60 -5.56 1.06
CA GLU A 273 -16.15 -6.92 1.03
C GLU A 273 -17.45 -7.02 0.20
N PRO A 274 -18.47 -6.16 0.37
CA PRO A 274 -19.65 -6.19 -0.49
C PRO A 274 -19.35 -5.95 -1.98
N ALA A 275 -18.36 -5.13 -2.31
CA ALA A 275 -17.98 -4.86 -3.70
C ALA A 275 -17.31 -6.08 -4.36
N ILE A 276 -16.41 -6.75 -3.64
CA ILE A 276 -15.77 -8.00 -4.09
C ILE A 276 -16.82 -9.11 -4.18
N GLY A 277 -17.65 -9.29 -3.15
CA GLY A 277 -18.73 -10.28 -3.15
C GLY A 277 -19.70 -10.10 -4.31
N LYS A 278 -20.04 -8.86 -4.69
CA LYS A 278 -20.88 -8.56 -5.86
C LYS A 278 -20.22 -8.99 -7.19
N SER A 279 -18.90 -8.83 -7.31
CA SER A 279 -18.17 -9.10 -8.55
C SER A 279 -17.81 -10.58 -8.71
N CYS A 280 -17.51 -11.25 -7.60
CA CYS A 280 -16.94 -12.59 -7.59
C CYS A 280 -17.88 -13.68 -7.03
N GLY A 281 -18.88 -13.32 -6.21
CA GLY A 281 -19.67 -14.28 -5.43
C GLY A 281 -20.58 -15.21 -6.21
N ALA A 282 -20.71 -15.02 -7.53
CA ALA A 282 -21.44 -15.93 -8.41
C ALA A 282 -20.56 -17.05 -9.00
N ILE A 283 -19.23 -16.95 -8.85
CA ILE A 283 -18.25 -17.92 -9.35
C ILE A 283 -17.94 -18.90 -8.22
N PRO A 284 -17.97 -20.22 -8.45
CA PRO A 284 -17.51 -21.20 -7.46
C PRO A 284 -16.06 -20.91 -7.02
N PHE A 285 -15.78 -20.98 -5.72
CA PHE A 285 -14.48 -20.56 -5.20
C PHE A 285 -13.33 -21.42 -5.70
N ASP A 286 -13.55 -22.71 -5.93
CA ASP A 286 -12.58 -23.63 -6.57
C ASP A 286 -12.17 -23.18 -7.98
N GLN A 287 -13.07 -22.54 -8.73
CA GLN A 287 -12.76 -21.96 -10.04
C GLN A 287 -11.96 -20.66 -9.94
N LEU A 288 -12.15 -19.89 -8.87
CA LEU A 288 -11.32 -18.70 -8.60
C LEU A 288 -9.94 -19.08 -8.07
N ALA A 289 -9.87 -20.14 -7.25
CA ALA A 289 -8.64 -20.65 -6.66
C ALA A 289 -7.75 -21.38 -7.67
N ALA A 290 -8.31 -21.97 -8.73
CA ALA A 290 -7.54 -22.60 -9.78
C ALA A 290 -6.55 -21.61 -10.44
N ASP A 291 -5.40 -22.15 -10.85
CA ASP A 291 -4.29 -21.47 -11.55
C ASP A 291 -4.71 -20.87 -12.90
N THR A 292 -5.63 -21.51 -13.61
CA THR A 292 -6.28 -21.00 -14.83
C THR A 292 -7.32 -19.92 -14.55
N GLY A 293 -7.77 -19.78 -13.30
CA GLY A 293 -8.69 -18.77 -12.81
C GLY A 293 -7.97 -17.49 -12.39
N VAL A 294 -8.21 -17.04 -11.15
CA VAL A 294 -7.49 -15.89 -10.54
C VAL A 294 -6.25 -16.35 -9.77
N ASP A 295 -6.14 -17.65 -9.48
CA ASP A 295 -5.09 -18.27 -8.67
C ASP A 295 -5.06 -17.83 -7.20
N TYR A 296 -6.23 -17.85 -6.54
CA TYR A 296 -6.25 -17.66 -5.09
C TYR A 296 -5.55 -18.78 -4.32
N GLN A 297 -5.25 -19.93 -4.94
CA GLN A 297 -4.49 -20.99 -4.31
C GLN A 297 -3.05 -20.58 -4.04
N ALA A 298 -2.41 -19.84 -4.95
CA ALA A 298 -1.07 -19.30 -4.71
C ALA A 298 -0.97 -18.46 -3.43
N LEU A 299 -1.95 -17.60 -3.15
CA LEU A 299 -2.01 -16.82 -1.90
C LEU A 299 -2.17 -17.68 -0.64
N ILE A 300 -2.82 -18.85 -0.77
CA ILE A 300 -2.98 -19.81 0.33
C ILE A 300 -1.65 -20.50 0.59
N ASP A 301 -0.99 -20.94 -0.47
CA ASP A 301 0.25 -21.72 -0.40
C ASP A 301 1.42 -20.87 0.12
N ASP A 302 1.48 -19.59 -0.25
CA ASP A 302 2.48 -18.63 0.24
C ASP A 302 2.10 -17.96 1.57
N GLU A 303 1.01 -18.40 2.21
CA GLU A 303 0.54 -17.88 3.50
C GLU A 303 0.38 -16.34 3.53
N THR A 304 0.16 -15.70 2.38
CA THR A 304 0.20 -14.23 2.19
C THR A 304 -0.76 -13.45 3.10
N CYS A 305 -1.79 -14.14 3.60
CA CYS A 305 -2.86 -13.59 4.43
C CYS A 305 -2.73 -13.92 5.93
N VAL A 306 -1.81 -14.80 6.31
CA VAL A 306 -1.65 -15.28 7.69
C VAL A 306 -1.20 -14.16 8.62
N ASP A 307 -0.24 -13.34 8.18
CA ASP A 307 0.25 -12.18 8.94
C ASP A 307 -0.84 -11.13 9.22
N PHE A 308 -1.90 -11.13 8.40
CA PHE A 308 -3.06 -10.24 8.57
C PHE A 308 -4.22 -10.91 9.31
N GLY A 309 -3.96 -12.06 9.96
CA GLY A 309 -4.92 -12.80 10.76
C GLY A 309 -6.05 -13.42 9.94
N VAL A 310 -5.79 -13.78 8.68
CA VAL A 310 -6.72 -14.51 7.80
C VAL A 310 -6.08 -15.82 7.39
N SER A 311 -6.39 -16.87 8.13
CA SER A 311 -6.03 -18.24 7.76
C SER A 311 -7.14 -18.88 6.92
N ASN A 312 -6.77 -19.84 6.07
CA ASN A 312 -7.71 -20.69 5.32
C ASN A 312 -8.66 -19.89 4.40
N ILE A 313 -8.12 -19.29 3.34
CA ILE A 313 -8.91 -18.63 2.30
C ILE A 313 -9.71 -19.71 1.54
N ALA A 314 -10.94 -19.95 1.96
CA ALA A 314 -11.79 -21.00 1.37
C ALA A 314 -13.04 -20.44 0.68
N THR A 315 -13.24 -19.13 0.74
CA THR A 315 -14.44 -18.45 0.23
C THR A 315 -14.10 -17.03 -0.24
N VAL A 316 -14.95 -16.47 -1.11
CA VAL A 316 -14.83 -15.06 -1.55
C VAL A 316 -14.82 -14.07 -0.38
N PRO A 317 -15.67 -14.21 0.67
CA PRO A 317 -15.55 -13.38 1.87
C PRO A 317 -14.19 -13.50 2.60
N HIS A 318 -13.61 -14.70 2.73
CA HIS A 318 -12.29 -14.84 3.36
C HIS A 318 -11.21 -14.10 2.55
N TYR A 319 -11.24 -14.25 1.23
CA TYR A 319 -10.36 -13.55 0.32
C TYR A 319 -10.52 -12.02 0.44
N ALA A 320 -11.76 -11.53 0.39
CA ALA A 320 -12.05 -10.11 0.49
C ALA A 320 -11.54 -9.49 1.81
N ILE A 321 -11.63 -10.22 2.93
CA ILE A 321 -11.06 -9.79 4.22
C ILE A 321 -9.53 -9.73 4.12
N CYS A 322 -8.87 -10.73 3.52
CA CYS A 322 -7.42 -10.69 3.32
C CYS A 322 -7.00 -9.47 2.49
N THR A 323 -7.58 -9.29 1.30
CA THR A 323 -7.26 -8.15 0.41
C THR A 323 -7.44 -6.82 1.12
N TYR A 324 -8.56 -6.66 1.84
CA TYR A 324 -8.82 -5.45 2.63
C TYR A 324 -7.76 -5.22 3.71
N ARG A 325 -7.47 -6.23 4.55
CA ARG A 325 -6.54 -6.08 5.66
C ARG A 325 -5.13 -5.80 5.18
N ARG A 326 -4.66 -6.49 4.15
CA ARG A 326 -3.35 -6.22 3.54
C ARG A 326 -3.30 -4.80 2.98
N ALA A 327 -4.29 -4.38 2.19
CA ALA A 327 -4.37 -3.02 1.66
C ALA A 327 -4.39 -1.96 2.77
N GLU A 328 -5.04 -2.25 3.89
CA GLU A 328 -5.06 -1.40 5.08
C GLU A 328 -3.67 -1.25 5.69
N CYS A 329 -3.00 -2.36 5.99
CA CYS A 329 -1.72 -2.34 6.68
C CYS A 329 -0.60 -1.76 5.80
N VAL A 330 -0.58 -2.13 4.52
CA VAL A 330 0.39 -1.58 3.56
C VAL A 330 0.16 -0.08 3.32
N SER A 331 -1.10 0.39 3.31
CA SER A 331 -1.38 1.83 3.26
C SER A 331 -0.93 2.58 4.52
N ASP A 332 -0.94 1.91 5.69
CA ASP A 332 -0.41 2.50 6.92
C ASP A 332 1.11 2.64 6.85
N ASP A 333 1.80 1.64 6.30
CA ASP A 333 3.26 1.70 6.10
C ASP A 333 3.67 2.78 5.08
N ILE A 334 2.94 2.90 3.95
CA ILE A 334 3.11 4.03 3.01
C ILE A 334 3.00 5.38 3.74
N MET A 335 2.02 5.54 4.64
CA MET A 335 1.86 6.78 5.41
C MET A 335 2.97 6.98 6.46
N ARG A 336 3.48 5.88 7.05
CA ARG A 336 4.63 5.92 7.96
C ARG A 336 5.89 6.42 7.24
N PHE A 337 6.18 5.95 6.04
CA PHE A 337 7.31 6.46 5.24
C PHE A 337 7.07 7.90 4.74
N THR A 338 5.84 8.26 4.39
CA THR A 338 5.49 9.62 3.95
C THR A 338 5.60 10.65 5.07
N ALA A 339 5.29 10.23 6.30
CA ALA A 339 5.29 11.06 7.50
C ALA A 339 5.87 10.24 8.66
N PRO A 340 7.20 10.18 8.83
CA PRO A 340 7.86 9.33 9.83
C PRO A 340 7.36 9.54 11.27
N ARG A 341 6.88 10.74 11.58
CA ARG A 341 6.28 11.10 12.87
C ARG A 341 4.79 10.78 13.00
N ALA A 342 4.21 10.00 12.08
CA ALA A 342 2.76 9.81 12.01
C ALA A 342 2.16 9.28 13.32
N GLU A 343 2.82 8.33 13.98
CA GLU A 343 2.37 7.79 15.26
C GLU A 343 2.33 8.86 16.36
N GLU A 344 3.43 9.61 16.54
CA GLU A 344 3.52 10.72 17.50
C GLU A 344 2.42 11.77 17.24
N LEU A 345 2.26 12.18 15.98
CA LEU A 345 1.28 13.21 15.61
C LEU A 345 -0.15 12.72 15.86
N LEU A 346 -0.47 11.49 15.51
CA LEU A 346 -1.81 10.96 15.73
C LEU A 346 -2.14 10.80 17.21
N ALA A 347 -1.16 10.46 18.05
CA ALA A 347 -1.35 10.40 19.50
C ALA A 347 -1.81 11.75 20.08
N LEU A 348 -1.34 12.89 19.54
CA LEU A 348 -1.78 14.23 19.96
C LEU A 348 -3.27 14.50 19.72
N VAL A 349 -3.88 13.73 18.83
CA VAL A 349 -5.30 13.79 18.48
C VAL A 349 -6.03 12.48 18.77
N ASN A 350 -5.54 11.69 19.74
CA ASN A 350 -6.18 10.44 20.19
C ASN A 350 -6.51 9.47 19.03
N ARG A 351 -5.62 9.39 18.06
CA ARG A 351 -5.64 8.43 16.94
C ARG A 351 -4.36 7.61 16.96
N THR A 352 -4.35 6.51 16.23
CA THR A 352 -3.18 5.62 16.12
C THR A 352 -2.97 5.19 14.67
N LEU A 353 -1.72 4.86 14.36
CA LEU A 353 -1.32 4.07 13.21
C LEU A 353 -0.44 2.90 13.70
N PRO A 354 -0.63 1.65 13.20
CA PRO A 354 -1.72 1.27 12.32
C PRO A 354 -3.09 1.52 12.97
N GLY A 355 -4.08 1.84 12.14
CA GLY A 355 -5.43 2.15 12.62
C GLY A 355 -6.16 0.92 13.18
N SER A 356 -5.62 -0.25 12.88
CA SER A 356 -6.23 -1.56 13.11
C SER A 356 -5.22 -2.51 13.75
N PHE A 357 -5.70 -3.30 14.73
CA PHE A 357 -4.86 -4.23 15.50
C PHE A 357 -4.27 -5.38 14.66
N PHE A 358 -4.88 -5.71 13.52
CA PHE A 358 -4.43 -6.80 12.65
C PHE A 358 -3.27 -6.42 11.71
N CYS A 359 -2.74 -5.20 11.85
CA CYS A 359 -1.53 -4.77 11.16
C CYS A 359 -0.27 -4.87 12.03
N VAL A 360 -0.43 -5.33 13.27
CA VAL A 360 0.68 -5.63 14.17
C VAL A 360 0.93 -7.14 14.07
N PRO A 361 2.16 -7.57 13.74
CA PRO A 361 2.52 -8.98 13.73
C PRO A 361 2.16 -9.66 15.07
N PRO A 362 1.69 -10.92 15.07
CA PRO A 362 1.33 -11.63 16.30
C PRO A 362 2.45 -11.69 17.35
N ASP A 363 3.71 -11.66 16.91
CA ASP A 363 4.90 -11.79 17.77
C ASP A 363 5.24 -10.51 18.55
N ASP A 364 4.59 -9.39 18.23
CA ASP A 364 4.79 -8.09 18.88
C ASP A 364 3.79 -7.80 20.02
N PHE A 365 2.93 -8.77 20.38
CA PHE A 365 1.95 -8.68 21.48
C PHE A 365 2.40 -9.34 22.80
#